data_AF-A0A928I3M5-F1
#
_entry.id   AF-A0A928I3M5-F1
#
_cell.length_a   1.000
_cell.length_b   1.000
_cell.length_c   1.000
_cell.angle_alpha   90.00
_cell.angle_beta   90.00
_cell.angle_gamma   90.00
#
_symmetry.space_group_name_H-M   'P 1'
#
loop_
_entity.id
_entity.type
_entity.pdbx_description
1 polymer ?
#
loop_
_entity_poly.entity_id
_entity_poly.type
_entity_poly.pdbx_seq_one_letter_code
_entity_poly.pdbx_strand_id
1 'polypeptide(L)'
;MASWNVAASNRSARFILGKTVTATTTSTFRKYLPHKGNCFINCGKVKEDDKDNSTLGKAAFVVGTMGAVSEYTGEVIAIVKTSQKKEYWIISSKNAVYYEPELRFLVTPYIEENDEELTFICFNEKSCGAVLFSMIEGKRYYILIKNMSGHVGFPKGHMEFGEDEYETANREIYEETGVSAHIIKGFRESYNYLINGYVRKEAVYFVSPFEKDEIKMDIMEISEYKLVTFDEAMKILNYPHDRNIMRRAHDFVSGYLAAKEETNENN
;
A
#
# COMPACT_ATOMS: atom_id res chain seq x y z
N MET A 1 10.34 0.10 12.67
CA MET A 1 11.06 -1.20 12.68
C MET A 1 10.21 -2.29 12.03
N ALA A 2 10.01 -2.26 10.71
CA ALA A 2 9.06 -3.20 10.06
C ALA A 2 9.58 -3.95 8.81
N SER A 3 10.74 -3.62 8.22
CA SER A 3 11.02 -4.13 6.86
C SER A 3 11.94 -5.35 6.71
N TRP A 4 12.57 -5.88 7.76
CA TRP A 4 13.59 -6.95 7.60
C TRP A 4 13.15 -8.38 7.98
N ASN A 5 12.06 -8.57 8.75
CA ASN A 5 11.66 -9.90 9.22
C ASN A 5 10.74 -10.70 8.26
N VAL A 6 10.28 -10.09 7.16
CA VAL A 6 9.31 -10.73 6.23
C VAL A 6 9.99 -11.65 5.20
N ALA A 7 11.30 -11.50 4.95
CA ALA A 7 11.97 -12.14 3.81
C ALA A 7 12.22 -13.66 3.98
N ALA A 8 12.43 -14.16 5.21
CA ALA A 8 12.81 -15.55 5.45
C ALA A 8 11.61 -16.49 5.70
N SER A 9 10.48 -15.98 6.22
CA SER A 9 9.33 -16.78 6.68
C SER A 9 8.30 -17.12 5.58
N ASN A 10 8.58 -16.78 4.32
CA ASN A 10 7.55 -16.57 3.31
C ASN A 10 7.67 -17.35 1.99
N ARG A 11 8.61 -18.31 1.89
CA ARG A 11 8.85 -19.07 0.64
C ARG A 11 7.65 -19.91 0.16
N SER A 12 6.74 -20.28 1.04
CA SER A 12 5.51 -21.03 0.71
C SER A 12 4.37 -20.13 0.21
N ALA A 13 4.32 -18.86 0.63
CA ALA A 13 3.20 -17.96 0.33
C ALA A 13 3.00 -17.77 -1.19
N ARG A 14 4.08 -17.75 -1.98
CA ARG A 14 4.03 -17.67 -3.45
C ARG A 14 3.23 -18.78 -4.13
N PHE A 15 3.07 -19.94 -3.49
CA PHE A 15 2.31 -21.07 -4.01
C PHE A 15 0.85 -21.09 -3.52
N ILE A 16 0.53 -20.23 -2.55
CA ILE A 16 -0.77 -20.17 -1.88
C ILE A 16 -1.53 -18.93 -2.35
N LEU A 17 -0.91 -17.76 -2.35
CA LEU A 17 -1.56 -16.52 -2.76
C LEU A 17 -1.96 -16.56 -4.23
N GLY A 18 -3.21 -16.17 -4.50
CA GLY A 18 -3.84 -16.28 -5.82
C GLY A 18 -4.34 -17.68 -6.18
N LYS A 19 -4.07 -18.71 -5.36
CA LYS A 19 -4.63 -20.06 -5.59
C LYS A 19 -6.14 -20.02 -5.39
N THR A 20 -6.88 -20.62 -6.34
CA THR A 20 -8.32 -20.86 -6.17
C THR A 20 -8.54 -22.05 -5.26
N VAL A 21 -9.35 -21.87 -4.22
CA VAL A 21 -9.69 -22.90 -3.23
C VAL A 21 -11.17 -22.83 -2.89
N THR A 22 -11.71 -23.92 -2.36
CA THR A 22 -13.08 -23.96 -1.82
C THR A 22 -13.01 -24.06 -0.30
N ALA A 23 -13.82 -23.28 0.42
CA ALA A 23 -13.96 -23.36 1.87
C ALA A 23 -15.38 -23.72 2.27
N THR A 24 -15.54 -24.50 3.33
CA THR A 24 -16.81 -24.70 4.04
C THR A 24 -16.83 -23.81 5.27
N THR A 25 -17.95 -23.15 5.53
CA THR A 25 -18.08 -22.11 6.55
C THR A 25 -19.14 -22.48 7.58
N THR A 26 -18.89 -22.14 8.84
CA THR A 26 -19.70 -22.56 10.00
C THR A 26 -20.28 -21.38 10.77
N SER A 27 -19.69 -20.20 10.64
CA SER A 27 -20.20 -18.97 11.25
C SER A 27 -20.02 -17.78 10.34
N THR A 28 -20.89 -16.78 10.49
CA THR A 28 -20.92 -15.60 9.65
C THR A 28 -21.11 -14.36 10.52
N PHE A 29 -20.38 -13.30 10.18
CA PHE A 29 -20.43 -12.02 10.86
C PHE A 29 -20.56 -10.88 9.84
N ARG A 30 -21.45 -9.94 10.11
CA ARG A 30 -21.57 -8.70 9.34
C ARG A 30 -20.52 -7.69 9.81
N LYS A 31 -19.89 -6.99 8.86
CA LYS A 31 -18.95 -5.89 9.09
C LYS A 31 -19.27 -4.71 8.19
N TYR A 32 -18.71 -3.56 8.54
CA TYR A 32 -18.65 -2.37 7.72
C TYR A 32 -17.19 -1.99 7.52
N LEU A 33 -16.78 -1.80 6.27
CA LEU A 33 -15.47 -1.26 5.92
C LEU A 33 -15.63 0.16 5.38
N PRO A 34 -14.77 1.11 5.80
CA PRO A 34 -14.61 2.38 5.11
C PRO A 34 -14.40 2.14 3.61
N HIS A 35 -15.05 2.92 2.75
CA HIS A 35 -14.97 2.87 1.27
C HIS A 35 -15.51 1.59 0.57
N LYS A 36 -15.68 0.46 1.27
CA LYS A 36 -16.27 -0.78 0.72
C LYS A 36 -17.69 -1.08 1.20
N GLY A 37 -18.15 -0.41 2.26
CA GLY A 37 -19.51 -0.54 2.79
C GLY A 37 -19.75 -1.84 3.57
N ASN A 38 -20.99 -2.31 3.56
CA ASN A 38 -21.38 -3.53 4.27
C ASN A 38 -20.78 -4.78 3.61
N CYS A 39 -20.15 -5.63 4.40
CA CYS A 39 -19.63 -6.92 3.95
C CYS A 39 -19.84 -8.01 5.02
N PHE A 40 -19.62 -9.26 4.61
CA PHE A 40 -19.68 -10.40 5.52
C PHE A 40 -18.35 -11.14 5.56
N ILE A 41 -18.01 -11.61 6.77
CA ILE A 41 -16.92 -12.53 7.04
C ILE A 41 -17.56 -13.88 7.37
N ASN A 42 -17.14 -14.93 6.69
CA ASN A 42 -17.56 -16.29 7.01
C ASN A 42 -16.35 -17.08 7.48
N CYS A 43 -16.41 -17.62 8.69
CA CYS A 43 -15.32 -18.40 9.28
C CYS A 43 -15.53 -19.89 8.99
N GLY A 44 -14.46 -20.61 8.74
CA GLY A 44 -14.55 -21.99 8.30
C GLY A 44 -13.20 -22.65 8.08
N LYS A 45 -13.17 -23.62 7.17
CA LYS A 45 -11.96 -24.35 6.78
C LYS A 45 -11.91 -24.54 5.27
N VAL A 46 -10.70 -24.59 4.72
CA VAL A 46 -10.47 -25.01 3.33
C VAL A 46 -10.86 -26.47 3.18
N LYS A 47 -11.62 -26.79 2.12
CA LYS A 47 -11.95 -28.17 1.76
C LYS A 47 -10.69 -28.92 1.33
N GLU A 48 -10.67 -30.19 1.66
CA GLU A 48 -9.63 -31.12 1.20
C GLU A 48 -9.65 -31.18 -0.33
N ASP A 49 -8.50 -30.96 -0.96
CA ASP A 49 -8.27 -31.26 -2.37
C ASP A 49 -7.54 -32.59 -2.45
N ASP A 50 -8.17 -33.62 -3.04
CA ASP A 50 -7.63 -34.98 -3.19
C ASP A 50 -6.25 -35.01 -3.88
N LYS A 51 -5.86 -33.93 -4.56
CA LYS A 51 -4.58 -33.80 -5.29
C LYS A 51 -3.52 -32.99 -4.53
N ASP A 52 -3.86 -32.32 -3.43
CA ASP A 52 -2.93 -31.44 -2.69
C ASP A 52 -3.21 -31.42 -1.18
N ASN A 53 -2.57 -32.35 -0.47
CA ASN A 53 -2.61 -32.48 0.98
C ASN A 53 -2.06 -31.26 1.75
N SER A 54 -1.43 -30.28 1.10
CA SER A 54 -0.94 -29.07 1.78
C SER A 54 -2.06 -28.11 2.24
N THR A 55 -3.27 -28.31 1.70
CA THR A 55 -4.48 -27.51 1.96
C THR A 55 -5.36 -28.05 3.10
N LEU A 56 -5.08 -29.26 3.58
CA LEU A 56 -5.99 -30.03 4.44
C LEU A 56 -6.32 -29.30 5.75
N GLY A 57 -7.61 -29.04 5.99
CA GLY A 57 -8.14 -28.58 7.28
C GLY A 57 -7.65 -27.20 7.75
N LYS A 58 -7.02 -26.40 6.87
CA LYS A 58 -6.56 -25.04 7.19
C LYS A 58 -7.75 -24.16 7.57
N ALA A 59 -7.63 -23.44 8.68
CA ALA A 59 -8.62 -22.45 9.07
C ALA A 59 -8.72 -21.35 8.01
N ALA A 60 -9.93 -20.91 7.70
CA ALA A 60 -10.18 -19.98 6.62
C ALA A 60 -11.21 -18.91 6.98
N PHE A 61 -11.00 -17.72 6.43
CA PHE A 61 -11.96 -16.61 6.45
C PHE A 61 -12.35 -16.29 5.01
N VAL A 62 -13.65 -16.29 4.72
CA VAL A 62 -14.18 -15.80 3.45
C VAL A 62 -14.68 -14.38 3.65
N VAL A 63 -14.05 -13.41 2.99
CA VAL A 63 -14.30 -11.98 3.18
C VAL A 63 -14.93 -11.34 1.94
N GLY A 64 -15.79 -10.34 2.15
CA GLY A 64 -16.37 -9.54 1.06
C GLY A 64 -17.63 -10.13 0.42
N THR A 65 -18.22 -11.16 1.01
CA THR A 65 -19.46 -11.75 0.52
C THR A 65 -20.67 -10.86 0.83
N MET A 66 -21.75 -11.00 0.05
CA MET A 66 -23.01 -10.26 0.25
C MET A 66 -23.90 -10.84 1.36
N GLY A 67 -23.52 -11.98 1.94
CA GLY A 67 -24.31 -12.66 2.97
C GLY A 67 -23.60 -13.91 3.49
N ALA A 68 -24.31 -14.66 4.35
CA ALA A 68 -23.85 -15.95 4.82
C ALA A 68 -23.75 -16.94 3.66
N VAL A 69 -22.64 -17.65 3.61
CA VAL A 69 -22.42 -18.78 2.70
C VAL A 69 -22.11 -20.01 3.55
N SER A 70 -22.49 -21.21 3.09
CA SER A 70 -22.07 -22.48 3.68
C SER A 70 -20.83 -23.06 2.97
N GLU A 71 -20.62 -22.63 1.73
CA GLU A 71 -19.50 -23.02 0.89
C GLU A 71 -19.13 -21.85 -0.04
N TYR A 72 -17.84 -21.65 -0.28
CA TYR A 72 -17.35 -20.59 -1.15
C TYR A 72 -16.08 -20.98 -1.88
N THR A 73 -16.07 -20.82 -3.21
CA THR A 73 -14.88 -20.97 -4.04
C THR A 73 -14.35 -19.59 -4.41
N GLY A 74 -13.08 -19.33 -4.10
CA GLY A 74 -12.45 -18.03 -4.33
C GLY A 74 -10.93 -18.12 -4.34
N GLU A 75 -10.27 -16.97 -4.43
CA GLU A 75 -8.80 -16.89 -4.41
C GLU A 75 -8.30 -16.59 -3.00
N VAL A 76 -7.20 -17.24 -2.59
CA VAL A 76 -6.50 -16.88 -1.36
C VAL A 76 -5.81 -15.53 -1.56
N ILE A 77 -6.30 -14.50 -0.88
CA ILE A 77 -5.82 -13.12 -1.00
C ILE A 77 -4.88 -12.70 0.12
N ALA A 78 -4.84 -13.46 1.22
CA ALA A 78 -3.85 -13.26 2.28
C ALA A 78 -3.68 -14.51 3.13
N ILE A 79 -2.55 -14.57 3.83
CA ILE A 79 -2.24 -15.56 4.86
C ILE A 79 -1.97 -14.81 6.15
N VAL A 80 -2.62 -15.22 7.24
CA VAL A 80 -2.33 -14.72 8.59
C VAL A 80 -1.56 -15.79 9.34
N LYS A 81 -0.43 -15.42 9.92
CA LYS A 81 0.38 -16.28 10.77
C LYS A 81 0.40 -15.73 12.19
N THR A 82 0.19 -16.61 13.16
CA THR A 82 0.30 -16.28 14.60
C THR A 82 1.73 -16.55 15.09
N SER A 83 2.09 -16.02 16.26
CA SER A 83 3.36 -16.29 16.95
C SER A 83 3.58 -17.79 17.18
N GLN A 84 2.49 -18.53 17.38
CA GLN A 84 2.48 -19.99 17.53
C GLN A 84 2.55 -20.75 16.19
N LYS A 85 2.77 -20.04 15.08
CA LYS A 85 2.84 -20.58 13.71
C LYS A 85 1.55 -21.23 13.24
N LYS A 86 0.38 -20.90 13.84
CA LYS A 86 -0.90 -21.23 13.22
C LYS A 86 -1.10 -20.36 11.98
N GLU A 87 -1.77 -20.92 10.99
CA GLU A 87 -1.95 -20.29 9.68
C GLU A 87 -3.44 -20.25 9.33
N TYR A 88 -3.91 -19.05 8.97
CA TYR A 88 -5.27 -18.80 8.51
C TYR A 88 -5.24 -18.26 7.09
N TRP A 89 -6.09 -18.79 6.21
CA TRP A 89 -6.18 -18.32 4.82
C TRP A 89 -7.37 -17.38 4.67
N ILE A 90 -7.15 -16.23 4.06
CA ILE A 90 -8.21 -15.28 3.72
C ILE A 90 -8.57 -15.47 2.25
N ILE A 91 -9.82 -15.81 1.99
CA ILE A 91 -10.37 -16.10 0.67
C ILE A 91 -11.35 -15.00 0.29
N SER A 92 -11.29 -14.54 -0.96
CA SER A 92 -12.30 -13.61 -1.48
C SER A 92 -12.61 -13.90 -2.94
N SER A 93 -13.49 -13.10 -3.54
CA SER A 93 -13.80 -13.22 -4.98
C SER A 93 -12.54 -12.99 -5.80
N LYS A 94 -12.49 -13.62 -6.98
CA LYS A 94 -11.41 -13.43 -7.94
C LYS A 94 -11.16 -11.95 -8.21
N ASN A 95 -9.89 -11.55 -8.25
CA ASN A 95 -9.45 -10.16 -8.42
C ASN A 95 -9.90 -9.17 -7.33
N ALA A 96 -10.42 -9.63 -6.19
CA ALA A 96 -10.71 -8.73 -5.08
C ALA A 96 -9.42 -8.06 -4.59
N VAL A 97 -9.48 -6.73 -4.47
CA VAL A 97 -8.37 -5.93 -3.94
C VAL A 97 -8.69 -5.59 -2.49
N TYR A 98 -7.87 -6.12 -1.59
CA TYR A 98 -7.83 -5.79 -0.18
C TYR A 98 -6.38 -5.54 0.22
N TYR A 99 -6.19 -4.60 1.12
CA TYR A 99 -4.90 -4.32 1.72
C TYR A 99 -4.87 -4.77 3.18
N GLU A 100 -3.66 -4.92 3.72
CA GLU A 100 -3.47 -5.45 5.08
C GLU A 100 -4.37 -4.80 6.14
N PRO A 101 -4.49 -3.47 6.24
CA PRO A 101 -5.24 -2.87 7.35
C PRO A 101 -6.71 -3.27 7.36
N GLU A 102 -7.33 -3.37 6.18
CA GLU A 102 -8.72 -3.84 6.03
C GLU A 102 -8.84 -5.30 6.48
N LEU A 103 -7.93 -6.16 6.00
CA LEU A 103 -7.96 -7.59 6.34
C LEU A 103 -7.71 -7.80 7.83
N ARG A 104 -6.76 -7.08 8.41
CA ARG A 104 -6.46 -7.08 9.84
C ARG A 104 -7.67 -6.66 10.66
N PHE A 105 -8.36 -5.59 10.28
CA PHE A 105 -9.60 -5.18 10.94
C PHE A 105 -10.70 -6.24 10.84
N LEU A 106 -10.86 -6.84 9.67
CA LEU A 106 -11.89 -7.85 9.43
C LEU A 106 -11.67 -9.09 10.30
N VAL A 107 -10.48 -9.72 10.23
CA VAL A 107 -10.31 -11.09 10.72
C VAL A 107 -9.73 -11.21 12.12
N THR A 108 -8.97 -10.22 12.60
CA THR A 108 -8.32 -10.27 13.93
C THR A 108 -9.30 -10.60 15.06
N PRO A 109 -10.53 -10.03 15.12
CA PRO A 109 -11.50 -10.36 16.18
C PRO A 109 -11.96 -11.84 16.22
N TYR A 110 -11.66 -12.62 15.19
CA TYR A 110 -12.08 -14.02 15.03
C TYR A 110 -10.92 -15.01 15.08
N ILE A 111 -9.71 -14.52 15.33
CA ILE A 111 -8.55 -15.38 15.59
C ILE A 111 -8.60 -15.70 17.09
N GLU A 112 -8.71 -16.99 17.42
CA GLU A 112 -8.97 -17.49 18.79
C GLU A 112 -7.85 -17.17 19.80
N GLU A 113 -6.72 -16.65 19.33
CA GLU A 113 -5.55 -16.34 20.15
C GLU A 113 -5.53 -14.84 20.40
N ASN A 114 -5.41 -14.43 21.68
CA ASN A 114 -5.00 -13.07 22.06
C ASN A 114 -3.52 -12.86 21.70
N ASP A 115 -3.19 -13.09 20.43
CA ASP A 115 -1.85 -12.99 19.90
C ASP A 115 -1.60 -11.54 19.49
N GLU A 116 -0.65 -10.91 20.18
CA GLU A 116 -0.25 -9.53 19.90
C GLU A 116 0.61 -9.44 18.62
N GLU A 117 1.13 -10.56 18.10
CA GLU A 117 2.07 -10.62 16.97
C GLU A 117 1.49 -11.34 15.74
N LEU A 118 0.39 -10.83 15.20
CA LEU A 118 -0.16 -11.31 13.92
C LEU A 118 0.64 -10.79 12.72
N THR A 119 1.21 -11.70 11.94
CA THR A 119 1.87 -11.41 10.66
C THR A 119 0.91 -11.64 9.50
N PHE A 120 0.68 -10.61 8.69
CA PHE A 120 -0.13 -10.68 7.49
C PHE A 120 0.75 -10.75 6.25
N ILE A 121 0.42 -11.66 5.33
CA ILE A 121 1.08 -11.79 4.05
C ILE A 121 -0.01 -11.62 2.99
N CYS A 122 -0.15 -10.40 2.48
CA CYS A 122 -1.24 -10.02 1.60
C CYS A 122 -0.83 -10.11 0.12
N PHE A 123 -1.79 -10.42 -0.74
CA PHE A 123 -1.56 -10.50 -2.18
C PHE A 123 -1.44 -9.12 -2.82
N ASN A 124 -2.05 -8.09 -2.22
CA ASN A 124 -1.96 -6.71 -2.65
C ASN A 124 -1.38 -5.84 -1.54
N GLU A 125 -0.60 -4.84 -1.95
CA GLU A 125 -0.04 -3.81 -1.10
C GLU A 125 -0.21 -2.46 -1.78
N LYS A 126 -0.43 -1.40 -1.00
CA LYS A 126 -0.54 -0.04 -1.51
C LYS A 126 0.34 0.89 -0.73
N SER A 127 1.01 1.78 -1.45
CA SER A 127 1.70 2.92 -0.88
C SER A 127 1.33 4.20 -1.60
N CYS A 128 1.21 5.29 -0.85
CA CYS A 128 0.82 6.59 -1.37
C CYS A 128 1.83 7.65 -0.93
N GLY A 129 2.07 8.65 -1.79
CA GLY A 129 2.93 9.78 -1.47
C GLY A 129 2.87 10.84 -2.56
N ALA A 130 3.92 11.66 -2.70
CA ALA A 130 3.90 12.75 -3.69
C ALA A 130 5.28 13.16 -4.20
N VAL A 131 5.28 13.70 -5.42
CA VAL A 131 6.38 14.53 -5.93
C VAL A 131 6.25 15.91 -5.30
N LEU A 132 7.13 16.19 -4.34
CA LEU A 132 7.19 17.49 -3.67
C LEU A 132 8.01 18.47 -4.50
N PHE A 133 7.51 19.68 -4.72
CA PHE A 133 8.25 20.73 -5.44
C PHE A 133 8.25 22.07 -4.71
N SER A 134 9.30 22.86 -4.91
CA SER A 134 9.39 24.23 -4.41
C SER A 134 10.10 25.13 -5.40
N MET A 135 9.76 26.43 -5.40
CA MET A 135 10.43 27.45 -6.22
C MET A 135 11.42 28.21 -5.33
N ILE A 136 12.71 28.04 -5.58
CA ILE A 136 13.80 28.65 -4.81
C ILE A 136 14.66 29.47 -5.77
N GLU A 137 14.74 30.78 -5.53
CA GLU A 137 15.52 31.71 -6.37
C GLU A 137 15.16 31.60 -7.87
N GLY A 138 13.87 31.46 -8.18
CA GLY A 138 13.37 31.32 -9.55
C GLY A 138 13.60 29.95 -10.19
N LYS A 139 14.15 28.98 -9.47
CA LYS A 139 14.36 27.61 -9.96
C LYS A 139 13.49 26.61 -9.22
N ARG A 140 13.04 25.58 -9.92
CA ARG A 140 12.22 24.51 -9.34
C ARG A 140 13.09 23.40 -8.79
N TYR A 141 12.84 23.04 -7.54
CA TYR A 141 13.49 21.95 -6.83
C TYR A 141 12.48 20.90 -6.38
N TYR A 142 12.97 19.68 -6.17
CA TYR A 142 12.22 18.51 -5.76
C TYR A 142 12.91 17.77 -4.62
N ILE A 143 12.11 17.12 -3.77
CA ILE A 143 12.62 16.24 -2.71
C ILE A 143 12.68 14.80 -3.22
N LEU A 144 13.87 14.21 -3.17
CA LEU A 144 14.08 12.77 -3.35
C LEU A 144 14.62 12.14 -2.07
N ILE A 145 14.18 10.91 -1.80
CA ILE A 145 14.54 10.13 -0.63
C ILE A 145 15.28 8.86 -1.06
N LYS A 146 16.30 8.49 -0.30
CA LYS A 146 16.99 7.21 -0.43
C LYS A 146 16.66 6.31 0.76
N ASN A 147 15.99 5.18 0.48
CA ASN A 147 15.70 4.18 1.51
C ASN A 147 16.91 3.25 1.75
N MET A 148 16.83 2.42 2.80
CA MET A 148 17.90 1.48 3.17
C MET A 148 18.22 0.44 2.08
N SER A 149 17.29 0.14 1.18
CA SER A 149 17.52 -0.77 0.04
C SER A 149 18.31 -0.13 -1.12
N GLY A 150 18.58 1.18 -1.03
CA GLY A 150 19.25 1.96 -2.07
C GLY A 150 18.33 2.45 -3.19
N HIS A 151 17.01 2.23 -3.09
CA HIS A 151 16.04 2.85 -3.99
C HIS A 151 16.02 4.36 -3.72
N VAL A 152 16.12 5.15 -4.80
CA VAL A 152 15.98 6.61 -4.78
C VAL A 152 14.68 6.96 -5.47
N GLY A 153 13.74 7.57 -4.73
CA GLY A 153 12.40 7.91 -5.20
C GLY A 153 11.81 9.09 -4.44
N PHE A 154 10.48 9.21 -4.46
CA PHE A 154 9.75 10.26 -3.74
C PHE A 154 9.24 9.76 -2.38
N PRO A 155 8.93 10.66 -1.43
CA PRO A 155 8.33 10.28 -0.16
C PRO A 155 7.02 9.52 -0.36
N LYS A 156 6.86 8.39 0.35
CA LYS A 156 5.68 7.51 0.33
C LYS A 156 5.82 6.34 1.31
N GLY A 157 4.72 6.00 1.96
CA GLY A 157 4.62 4.77 2.74
C GLY A 157 3.25 4.11 2.63
N HIS A 158 2.95 3.24 3.59
CA HIS A 158 1.86 2.27 3.48
C HIS A 158 0.53 2.87 3.90
N MET A 159 -0.56 2.43 3.24
CA MET A 159 -1.90 2.83 3.63
C MET A 159 -2.27 2.20 4.99
N GLU A 160 -2.84 2.98 5.90
CA GLU A 160 -3.36 2.53 7.19
C GLU A 160 -4.88 2.30 7.16
N PHE A 161 -5.44 1.76 8.25
CA PHE A 161 -6.85 1.42 8.31
C PHE A 161 -7.73 2.66 8.32
N GLY A 162 -8.61 2.75 7.32
CA GLY A 162 -9.59 3.84 7.20
C GLY A 162 -9.10 5.06 6.45
N GLU A 163 -7.83 5.07 6.00
CA GLU A 163 -7.28 6.13 5.17
C GLU A 163 -7.73 5.99 3.70
N ASP A 164 -7.93 7.13 3.04
CA ASP A 164 -7.86 7.24 1.59
C ASP A 164 -6.44 7.53 1.07
N GLU A 165 -6.26 7.56 -0.25
CA GLU A 165 -4.94 7.77 -0.86
C GLU A 165 -4.31 9.13 -0.50
N TYR A 166 -5.13 10.18 -0.34
CA TYR A 166 -4.67 11.52 -0.01
C TYR A 166 -4.28 11.60 1.46
N GLU A 167 -5.06 11.01 2.35
CA GLU A 167 -4.77 10.92 3.79
C GLU A 167 -3.45 10.18 4.02
N THR A 168 -3.28 9.00 3.41
CA THR A 168 -2.01 8.26 3.48
C THR A 168 -0.85 9.09 2.96
N ALA A 169 -0.99 9.70 1.77
CA ALA A 169 0.10 10.50 1.20
C ALA A 169 0.49 11.66 2.13
N ASN A 170 -0.49 12.38 2.70
CA ASN A 170 -0.22 13.51 3.60
C ASN A 170 0.50 13.07 4.88
N ARG A 171 0.04 11.99 5.52
CA ARG A 171 0.67 11.43 6.73
C ARG A 171 2.11 11.00 6.44
N GLU A 172 2.29 10.20 5.40
CA GLU A 172 3.61 9.64 5.04
C GLU A 172 4.62 10.72 4.63
N ILE A 173 4.19 11.73 3.87
CA ILE A 173 5.06 12.87 3.56
C ILE A 173 5.52 13.58 4.84
N TYR A 174 4.60 13.81 5.78
CA TYR A 174 4.93 14.47 7.03
C TYR A 174 5.86 13.61 7.91
N GLU A 175 5.60 12.31 8.03
CA GLU A 175 6.45 11.37 8.78
C GLU A 175 7.87 11.26 8.20
N GLU A 176 8.00 11.25 6.87
CA GLU A 176 9.28 11.07 6.18
C GLU A 176 10.10 12.36 6.03
N THR A 177 9.45 13.53 6.02
CA THR A 177 10.13 14.81 5.66
C THR A 177 9.86 15.97 6.61
N GLY A 178 8.85 15.87 7.48
CA GLY A 178 8.31 16.98 8.26
C GLY A 178 7.47 17.99 7.47
N VAL A 179 7.35 17.83 6.14
CA VAL A 179 6.59 18.74 5.27
C VAL A 179 5.10 18.50 5.44
N SER A 180 4.33 19.59 5.62
CA SER A 180 2.88 19.54 5.55
C SER A 180 2.43 19.61 4.09
N ALA A 181 2.00 18.47 3.55
CA ALA A 181 1.60 18.38 2.15
C ALA A 181 0.30 19.16 1.85
N HIS A 182 0.30 19.84 0.72
CA HIS A 182 -0.82 20.58 0.14
C HIS A 182 -1.11 20.03 -1.27
N ILE A 183 -1.63 18.81 -1.33
CA ILE A 183 -1.79 18.09 -2.60
C ILE A 183 -2.64 18.89 -3.59
N ILE A 184 -2.08 19.10 -4.78
CA ILE A 184 -2.75 19.75 -5.91
C ILE A 184 -3.62 18.72 -6.62
N LYS A 185 -4.91 19.03 -6.77
CA LYS A 185 -5.86 18.18 -7.51
C LYS A 185 -5.53 18.19 -9.01
N GLY A 186 -5.90 17.11 -9.71
CA GLY A 186 -5.71 16.97 -11.16
C GLY A 186 -4.45 16.21 -11.58
N PHE A 187 -3.61 15.81 -10.62
CA PHE A 187 -2.49 14.90 -10.85
C PHE A 187 -2.63 13.66 -9.96
N ARG A 188 -2.65 12.48 -10.57
CA ARG A 188 -2.54 11.18 -9.89
C ARG A 188 -1.86 10.20 -10.83
N GLU A 189 -0.65 9.78 -10.47
CA GLU A 189 0.09 8.76 -11.21
C GLU A 189 0.27 7.51 -10.34
N SER A 190 0.30 6.34 -10.96
CA SER A 190 0.67 5.12 -10.25
C SER A 190 1.39 4.14 -11.17
N TYR A 191 2.14 3.24 -10.55
CA TYR A 191 2.66 2.06 -11.22
C TYR A 191 2.53 0.83 -10.32
N ASN A 192 2.50 -0.33 -10.96
CA ASN A 192 2.43 -1.62 -10.28
C ASN A 192 3.74 -2.36 -10.46
N TYR A 193 4.19 -3.05 -9.42
CA TYR A 193 5.33 -3.96 -9.48
C TYR A 193 5.14 -5.14 -8.52
N LEU A 194 5.93 -6.20 -8.70
CA LEU A 194 5.87 -7.38 -7.86
C LEU A 194 6.95 -7.33 -6.78
N ILE A 195 6.55 -7.43 -5.51
CA ILE A 195 7.47 -7.74 -4.41
C ILE A 195 7.61 -9.26 -4.31
N ASN A 196 8.85 -9.73 -4.22
CA ASN A 196 9.21 -11.16 -4.13
C ASN A 196 8.62 -12.04 -5.27
N GLY A 197 8.18 -11.43 -6.38
CA GLY A 197 7.60 -12.11 -7.54
C GLY A 197 6.12 -12.50 -7.43
N TYR A 198 5.42 -12.18 -6.34
CA TYR A 198 4.01 -12.57 -6.17
C TYR A 198 3.11 -11.55 -5.45
N VAL A 199 3.65 -10.66 -4.62
CA VAL A 199 2.84 -9.60 -3.99
C VAL A 199 2.71 -8.44 -4.98
N ARG A 200 1.48 -8.05 -5.31
CA ARG A 200 1.18 -6.92 -6.21
C ARG A 200 1.20 -5.62 -5.42
N LYS A 201 2.22 -4.80 -5.64
CA LYS A 201 2.29 -3.46 -5.04
C LYS A 201 1.88 -2.40 -6.02
N GLU A 202 0.94 -1.54 -5.62
CA GLU A 202 0.62 -0.27 -6.28
C GLU A 202 1.30 0.87 -5.52
N ALA A 203 2.11 1.66 -6.22
CA ALA A 203 2.66 2.91 -5.69
C ALA A 203 1.96 4.09 -6.37
N VAL A 204 1.27 4.92 -5.59
CA VAL A 204 0.49 6.07 -6.03
C VAL A 204 1.20 7.36 -5.64
N TYR A 205 1.26 8.31 -6.57
CA TYR A 205 1.92 9.60 -6.38
C TYR A 205 1.02 10.76 -6.81
N PHE A 206 0.97 11.75 -5.92
CA PHE A 206 0.39 13.06 -6.17
C PHE A 206 1.50 14.10 -6.40
N VAL A 207 1.11 15.37 -6.50
CA VAL A 207 2.03 16.52 -6.51
C VAL A 207 1.64 17.46 -5.39
N SER A 208 2.63 17.96 -4.65
CA SER A 208 2.43 18.96 -3.60
C SER A 208 3.53 20.01 -3.66
N PRO A 209 3.22 21.31 -3.53
CA PRO A 209 4.23 22.30 -3.21
C PRO A 209 4.72 22.08 -1.76
N PHE A 210 5.89 22.62 -1.44
CA PHE A 210 6.38 22.74 -0.07
C PHE A 210 7.20 24.02 0.09
N GLU A 211 7.30 24.51 1.32
CA GLU A 211 8.21 25.59 1.67
C GLU A 211 9.53 25.01 2.19
N LYS A 212 10.66 25.55 1.74
CA LYS A 212 11.99 24.98 2.08
C LYS A 212 12.22 24.88 3.59
N ASP A 213 11.72 25.86 4.34
CA ASP A 213 11.88 25.95 5.80
C ASP A 213 10.97 24.98 6.58
N GLU A 214 10.04 24.30 5.91
CA GLU A 214 9.20 23.24 6.51
C GLU A 214 9.94 21.93 6.69
N ILE A 215 11.06 21.72 5.97
CA ILE A 215 11.82 20.47 6.07
C ILE A 215 12.40 20.36 7.47
N LYS A 216 11.77 19.51 8.28
CA LYS A 216 12.15 19.20 9.67
C LYS A 216 12.32 17.69 9.76
N MET A 217 13.45 17.20 9.29
CA MET A 217 13.70 15.76 9.34
C MET A 217 14.21 15.37 10.72
N ASP A 218 13.33 14.78 11.50
CA ASP A 218 13.71 13.73 12.45
C ASP A 218 13.23 12.40 11.86
N ILE A 219 13.88 11.28 12.23
CA ILE A 219 13.31 9.91 12.31
C ILE A 219 13.76 8.81 11.29
N MET A 220 14.47 7.84 11.89
CA MET A 220 14.55 6.36 11.79
C MET A 220 14.47 5.55 10.48
N GLU A 221 13.81 5.95 9.39
CA GLU A 221 13.61 5.04 8.23
C GLU A 221 14.31 5.47 6.93
N ILE A 222 14.72 6.74 6.86
CA ILE A 222 15.38 7.31 5.68
C ILE A 222 16.87 7.49 5.94
N SER A 223 17.69 7.06 4.98
CA SER A 223 19.14 7.22 5.07
C SER A 223 19.59 8.65 4.74
N GLU A 224 19.02 9.24 3.69
CA GLU A 224 19.39 10.55 3.15
C GLU A 224 18.23 11.13 2.31
N TYR A 225 18.06 12.46 2.33
CA TYR A 225 17.24 13.20 1.36
C TYR A 225 18.12 14.07 0.47
N LYS A 226 17.61 14.42 -0.72
CA LYS A 226 18.24 15.36 -1.63
C LYS A 226 17.22 16.34 -2.18
N LEU A 227 17.57 17.61 -2.12
CA LEU A 227 16.89 18.67 -2.83
C LEU A 227 17.56 18.84 -4.20
N VAL A 228 16.83 18.57 -5.28
CA VAL A 228 17.41 18.47 -6.63
C VAL A 228 16.57 19.20 -7.67
N THR A 229 17.23 19.68 -8.71
CA THR A 229 16.56 20.14 -9.93
C THR A 229 15.99 18.97 -10.73
N PHE A 230 15.16 19.26 -11.75
CA PHE A 230 14.62 18.23 -12.63
C PHE A 230 15.72 17.39 -13.31
N ASP A 231 16.74 18.04 -13.88
CA ASP A 231 17.81 17.34 -14.59
C ASP A 231 18.65 16.46 -13.67
N GLU A 232 18.86 16.90 -12.42
CA GLU A 232 19.51 16.10 -11.39
C GLU A 232 18.64 14.92 -10.95
N ALA A 233 17.35 15.14 -10.70
CA ALA A 233 16.39 14.08 -10.38
C ALA A 233 16.41 12.97 -11.44
N MET A 234 16.36 13.34 -12.73
CA MET A 234 16.38 12.39 -13.84
C MET A 234 17.66 11.55 -13.91
N LYS A 235 18.79 12.06 -13.38
CA LYS A 235 20.07 11.34 -13.31
C LYS A 235 20.15 10.39 -12.11
N ILE A 236 19.57 10.77 -10.96
CA ILE A 236 19.73 10.01 -9.71
C ILE A 236 18.61 9.01 -9.44
N LEU A 237 17.42 9.22 -10.00
CA LEU A 237 16.32 8.24 -9.95
C LEU A 237 16.75 6.96 -10.65
N ASN A 238 16.81 5.86 -9.90
CA ASN A 238 17.37 4.61 -10.41
C ASN A 238 16.37 3.74 -11.18
N TYR A 239 15.06 3.91 -11.00
CA TYR A 239 14.05 3.16 -11.76
C TYR A 239 13.36 3.94 -12.88
N PRO A 240 13.00 3.29 -14.01
CA PRO A 240 12.29 3.92 -15.12
C PRO A 240 10.92 4.49 -14.74
N HIS A 241 10.19 3.83 -13.84
CA HIS A 241 8.87 4.27 -13.41
C HIS A 241 8.93 5.58 -12.62
N ASP A 242 9.91 5.74 -11.72
CA ASP A 242 10.10 7.00 -10.97
C ASP A 242 10.46 8.15 -11.92
N ARG A 243 11.34 7.90 -12.90
CA ARG A 243 11.67 8.88 -13.95
C ARG A 243 10.45 9.28 -14.78
N ASN A 244 9.52 8.36 -15.02
CA ASN A 244 8.28 8.66 -15.71
C ASN A 244 7.37 9.55 -14.88
N ILE A 245 7.19 9.23 -13.60
CA ILE A 245 6.44 10.06 -12.65
C ILE A 245 7.06 11.46 -12.56
N MET A 246 8.38 11.56 -12.43
CA MET A 246 9.11 12.82 -12.39
C MET A 246 8.79 13.70 -13.59
N ARG A 247 8.82 13.15 -14.80
CA ARG A 247 8.50 13.88 -16.04
C ARG A 247 7.07 14.39 -16.05
N ARG A 248 6.11 13.50 -15.77
CA ARG A 248 4.68 13.87 -15.78
C ARG A 248 4.36 14.91 -14.71
N ALA A 249 4.94 14.78 -13.52
CA ALA A 249 4.81 15.75 -12.45
C ALA A 249 5.43 17.09 -12.83
N HIS A 250 6.61 17.09 -13.44
CA HIS A 250 7.27 18.30 -13.92
C HIS A 250 6.41 19.06 -14.93
N ASP A 251 5.88 18.35 -15.93
CA ASP A 251 5.01 18.93 -16.97
C ASP A 251 3.71 19.47 -16.37
N PHE A 252 3.09 18.71 -15.46
CA PHE A 252 1.89 19.14 -14.73
C PHE A 252 2.13 20.42 -13.93
N VAL A 253 3.22 20.48 -13.16
CA VAL A 253 3.55 21.67 -12.35
C VAL A 253 3.81 22.88 -13.24
N SER A 254 4.45 22.70 -14.42
CA SER A 254 4.66 23.80 -15.36
C SER A 254 3.36 24.41 -15.86
N GLY A 255 2.39 23.56 -16.24
CA GLY A 255 1.05 24.04 -16.63
C GLY A 255 0.30 24.70 -15.45
N TYR A 256 0.40 24.13 -14.26
CA TYR A 256 -0.24 24.67 -13.05
C TYR A 256 0.30 26.06 -12.67
N LEU A 257 1.61 26.28 -12.74
CA LEU A 257 2.22 27.56 -12.42
C LEU A 257 1.88 28.64 -13.44
N ALA A 258 1.93 28.32 -14.73
CA ALA A 258 1.55 29.26 -15.80
C ALA A 258 0.09 29.73 -15.64
N ALA A 259 -0.84 28.80 -15.37
CA ALA A 259 -2.25 29.16 -15.13
C ALA A 259 -2.43 30.05 -13.89
N LYS A 260 -1.62 29.85 -12.83
CA LYS A 260 -1.66 30.68 -11.63
C LYS A 260 -1.19 32.11 -11.88
N GLU A 261 -0.14 32.29 -12.66
CA GLU A 261 0.38 33.61 -13.05
C GLU A 261 -0.68 34.39 -13.84
N GLU A 262 -1.33 33.77 -14.82
CA GLU A 262 -2.42 34.39 -15.61
C GLU A 262 -3.60 34.81 -14.73
N THR A 263 -3.99 34.02 -13.72
CA THR A 263 -5.07 34.40 -12.79
C THR A 263 -4.70 35.54 -11.83
N ASN A 264 -3.42 35.71 -11.53
CA ASN A 264 -2.95 36.78 -10.64
C ASN A 264 -2.75 38.11 -11.39
N GLU A 265 -2.45 38.08 -12.69
CA GLU A 265 -2.37 39.29 -13.52
C GLU A 265 -3.75 39.87 -13.89
N ASN A 266 -4.81 39.06 -13.81
CA ASN A 266 -6.18 39.44 -14.15
C ASN A 266 -7.05 39.85 -12.93
N ASN A 267 -6.49 39.92 -11.73
CA ASN A 267 -7.15 40.36 -10.49
C ASN A 267 -6.45 41.60 -9.92
#